data_AF-A0A0Q7YTI4-F1
#
_entry.id   AF-A0A0Q7YTI4-F1
#
_cell.length_a   1.000
_cell.length_b   1.000
_cell.length_c   1.000
_cell.angle_alpha   90.00
_cell.angle_beta   90.00
_cell.angle_gamma   90.00
#
_symmetry.space_group_name_H-M   'P 1'
#
loop_
_entity.id
_entity.type
_entity.pdbx_description
1 polymer ?
#
loop_
_entity_poly.entity_id
_entity_poly.type
_entity_poly.pdbx_seq_one_letter_code
_entity_poly.pdbx_strand_id
1 'polypeptide(L)'
;MKKWFKTLAATCAVIPFAQCAIIPGGSVARAAEPAPVSAPAPASPAATVDADPALWVVKDDDTTIYLFGSVHVLKPGLGWFDEAVKDAFEKSDQLILEMVMPEDQREVAKVMKPLAMDTTGKTIPSRLNAEELKAYQAAMTSLGLPANAFDNFEPWFPAMTLSVLPLTKLGYDPEQGAEKKLTAAAQAAGKPIAGFETLEEQLGFFDALPETQQVAFLNATVRDLDKLGPMLDKMVVLWAKGDPKKLAVLMNESMAGTPELAKVLLYDRNARWAEQIKARMAQPGTVFVAVGAGHLAGKNSVQDYLKKRGLSAKRVKY
;
A
#
# COMPACT_ATOMS: atom_id res chain seq x y z
N MET A 1 -25.32 -4.58 25.40
CA MET A 1 -24.85 -3.60 24.39
C MET A 1 -23.80 -4.27 23.51
N LYS A 2 -23.87 -4.06 22.19
CA LYS A 2 -23.46 -4.98 21.12
C LYS A 2 -21.93 -5.02 20.87
N LYS A 3 -21.42 -6.23 20.62
CA LYS A 3 -20.02 -6.68 20.43
C LYS A 3 -19.32 -6.23 19.12
N TRP A 4 -19.56 -5.03 18.57
CA TRP A 4 -19.19 -4.72 17.17
C TRP A 4 -18.17 -3.58 16.95
N PHE A 5 -17.23 -3.35 17.87
CA PHE A 5 -16.14 -2.39 17.67
C PHE A 5 -14.78 -3.06 17.84
N LYS A 6 -14.32 -3.80 16.82
CA LYS A 6 -12.95 -4.33 16.75
C LYS A 6 -12.56 -4.41 15.28
N THR A 7 -11.32 -4.04 14.96
CA THR A 7 -10.69 -4.05 13.61
C THR A 7 -11.19 -2.92 12.72
N LEU A 8 -10.40 -2.08 12.04
CA LEU A 8 -9.00 -1.93 11.63
C LEU A 8 -8.86 -0.47 11.16
N ALA A 9 -7.63 0.01 11.04
CA ALA A 9 -7.23 0.84 9.91
C ALA A 9 -5.81 0.43 9.47
N ALA A 10 -5.49 0.64 8.18
CA ALA A 10 -4.24 0.33 7.47
C ALA A 10 -4.13 -1.01 6.72
N THR A 11 -4.93 -1.21 5.66
CA THR A 11 -4.60 -2.25 4.65
C THR A 11 -4.98 -1.90 3.21
N CYS A 12 -5.28 -0.65 2.88
CA CYS A 12 -5.75 -0.32 1.52
C CYS A 12 -4.94 0.74 0.77
N ALA A 13 -4.11 1.54 1.43
CA ALA A 13 -3.46 2.66 0.77
C ALA A 13 -2.17 3.11 1.49
N VAL A 14 -1.47 2.21 2.16
CA VAL A 14 -0.20 2.59 2.80
C VAL A 14 0.94 2.17 1.89
N ILE A 15 1.32 3.09 1.01
CA ILE A 15 2.66 3.10 0.44
C ILE A 15 3.63 3.26 1.63
N PRO A 16 4.68 2.43 1.72
CA PRO A 16 5.62 2.48 2.82
C PRO A 16 6.48 3.74 2.72
N PHE A 17 6.00 4.86 3.29
CA PHE A 17 6.81 6.07 3.54
C PHE A 17 7.79 5.91 4.72
N ALA A 18 7.82 4.73 5.34
CA ALA A 18 8.66 4.44 6.51
C ALA A 18 10.17 4.64 6.25
N GLN A 19 10.63 4.64 5.00
CA GLN A 19 12.03 4.92 4.65
C GLN A 19 12.40 6.40 4.72
N CYS A 20 11.44 7.33 4.73
CA CYS A 20 11.74 8.77 4.82
C CYS A 20 12.00 9.27 6.26
N ALA A 21 11.85 8.41 7.29
CA ALA A 21 12.00 8.77 8.69
C ALA A 21 13.40 8.51 9.28
N ILE A 22 14.44 8.36 8.44
CA ILE A 22 15.82 8.29 8.93
C ILE A 22 16.27 9.70 9.33
N ILE A 23 16.20 9.99 10.64
CA ILE A 23 16.79 11.18 11.24
C ILE A 23 18.32 11.11 11.05
N PRO A 24 18.95 12.04 10.32
CA PRO A 24 20.41 12.07 10.22
C PRO A 24 20.98 12.58 11.54
N GLY A 25 21.54 11.68 12.35
CA GLY A 25 22.04 12.07 13.67
C GLY A 25 22.76 10.96 14.42
N GLY A 26 23.89 10.51 13.90
CA GLY A 26 24.79 9.61 14.64
C GLY A 26 26.14 9.49 13.95
N SER A 27 27.13 10.24 14.44
CA SER A 27 28.54 9.95 14.12
C SER A 27 28.87 8.56 14.65
N VAL A 28 28.96 7.57 13.76
CA VAL A 28 29.59 6.29 14.07
C VAL A 28 31.08 6.43 13.88
N ALA A 29 31.80 6.41 15.00
CA ALA A 29 33.25 6.30 15.04
C ALA A 29 33.71 5.07 14.24
N ARG A 30 34.73 5.26 13.41
CA ARG A 30 35.34 4.24 12.58
C ARG A 30 36.13 3.26 13.47
N ALA A 31 35.51 2.13 13.81
CA ALA A 31 36.21 0.99 14.39
C ALA A 31 36.94 0.20 13.28
N ALA A 32 38.12 -0.33 13.61
CA ALA A 32 39.00 -1.05 12.69
C ALA A 32 38.36 -2.35 12.14
N GLU A 33 38.69 -2.67 10.89
CA GLU A 33 38.23 -3.88 10.19
C GLU A 33 38.69 -5.18 10.87
N PRO A 34 37.78 -6.14 11.13
CA PRO A 34 38.17 -7.49 11.47
C PRO A 34 38.61 -8.27 10.21
N ALA A 35 39.50 -9.24 10.41
CA ALA A 35 40.07 -10.11 9.37
C ALA A 35 38.98 -10.88 8.59
N PRO A 36 39.24 -11.25 7.31
CA PRO A 36 38.25 -11.86 6.44
C PRO A 36 37.89 -13.27 6.92
N VAL A 37 36.64 -13.45 7.33
CA VAL A 37 36.03 -14.76 7.54
C VAL A 37 35.53 -15.25 6.17
N SER A 38 35.88 -16.48 5.80
CA SER A 38 35.45 -17.12 4.55
C SER A 38 33.92 -17.06 4.42
N ALA A 39 33.42 -16.47 3.33
CA ALA A 39 32.00 -16.40 3.05
C ALA A 39 31.39 -17.81 2.96
N PRO A 40 30.24 -18.07 3.61
CA PRO A 40 29.52 -19.32 3.42
C PRO A 40 29.07 -19.43 1.96
N ALA A 41 29.06 -20.66 1.43
CA ALA A 41 28.57 -20.95 0.09
C ALA A 41 27.12 -20.42 -0.10
N PRO A 42 26.75 -19.92 -1.29
CA PRO A 42 25.41 -19.42 -1.54
C PRO A 42 24.40 -20.52 -1.26
N ALA A 43 23.48 -20.24 -0.32
CA ALA A 43 22.35 -21.11 -0.06
C ALA A 43 21.56 -21.31 -1.37
N SER A 44 21.14 -22.55 -1.65
CA SER A 44 20.23 -22.84 -2.75
C SER A 44 19.01 -21.90 -2.65
N PRO A 45 18.52 -21.34 -3.78
CA PRO A 45 17.35 -20.48 -3.76
C PRO A 45 16.21 -21.23 -3.05
N ALA A 46 15.63 -20.63 -2.01
CA ALA A 46 14.44 -21.16 -1.38
C ALA A 46 13.37 -21.39 -2.47
N ALA A 47 12.69 -22.54 -2.43
CA ALA A 47 11.65 -22.87 -3.39
C ALA A 47 10.62 -21.74 -3.43
N THR A 48 10.36 -21.21 -4.63
CA THR A 48 9.34 -20.19 -4.83
C THR A 48 7.96 -20.82 -4.59
N VAL A 49 7.15 -20.16 -3.77
CA VAL A 49 5.74 -20.53 -3.59
C VAL A 49 4.96 -19.91 -4.74
N ASP A 50 4.38 -20.77 -5.56
CA ASP A 50 3.52 -20.39 -6.67
C ASP A 50 2.26 -19.63 -6.21
N ALA A 51 1.85 -18.63 -6.98
CA ALA A 51 0.74 -17.74 -6.66
C ALA A 51 0.04 -17.23 -7.92
N ASP A 52 -1.29 -17.36 -7.93
CA ASP A 52 -2.18 -16.98 -9.02
C ASP A 52 -3.08 -15.79 -8.62
N PRO A 53 -2.52 -14.59 -8.44
CA PRO A 53 -3.29 -13.43 -8.03
C PRO A 53 -4.38 -13.04 -9.01
N ALA A 54 -5.30 -12.24 -8.49
CA ALA A 54 -6.45 -11.82 -9.25
C ALA A 54 -6.10 -10.84 -10.39
N LEU A 55 -6.40 -11.25 -11.63
CA LEU A 55 -6.24 -10.44 -12.83
C LEU A 55 -7.57 -10.33 -13.59
N TRP A 56 -7.91 -9.12 -14.01
CA TRP A 56 -9.08 -8.85 -14.84
C TRP A 56 -8.68 -8.21 -16.16
N VAL A 57 -9.56 -8.29 -17.14
CA VAL A 57 -9.41 -7.63 -18.43
C VAL A 57 -10.69 -6.88 -18.80
N VAL A 58 -10.53 -5.65 -19.26
CA VAL A 58 -11.55 -4.83 -19.92
C VAL A 58 -11.07 -4.64 -21.35
N LYS A 59 -11.93 -4.89 -22.33
CA LYS A 59 -11.53 -4.79 -23.75
C LYS A 59 -12.69 -4.41 -24.65
N ASP A 60 -12.35 -3.76 -25.76
CA ASP A 60 -13.20 -3.56 -26.93
C ASP A 60 -12.46 -4.04 -28.19
N ASP A 61 -12.72 -3.43 -29.36
CA ASP A 61 -12.23 -3.90 -30.65
C ASP A 61 -10.71 -3.68 -30.83
N ASP A 62 -10.15 -2.61 -30.27
CA ASP A 62 -8.75 -2.21 -30.47
C ASP A 62 -7.97 -1.92 -29.17
N THR A 63 -8.65 -1.93 -28.03
CA THR A 63 -8.06 -1.59 -26.73
C THR A 63 -8.23 -2.72 -25.72
N THR A 64 -7.15 -3.07 -25.03
CA THR A 64 -7.14 -4.06 -23.94
C THR A 64 -6.52 -3.45 -22.69
N ILE A 65 -7.25 -3.43 -21.57
CA ILE A 65 -6.76 -2.97 -20.28
C ILE A 65 -6.84 -4.12 -19.29
N TYR A 66 -5.67 -4.57 -18.82
CA TYR A 66 -5.55 -5.49 -17.71
C TYR A 66 -5.62 -4.73 -16.39
N LEU A 67 -6.39 -5.23 -15.42
CA LEU A 67 -6.47 -4.70 -14.07
C LEU A 67 -5.90 -5.75 -13.12
N PHE A 68 -4.81 -5.41 -12.46
CA PHE A 68 -4.09 -6.28 -11.54
C PHE A 68 -4.17 -5.74 -10.11
N GLY A 69 -4.52 -6.60 -9.16
CA GLY A 69 -4.56 -6.25 -7.75
C GLY A 69 -3.17 -6.41 -7.15
N SER A 70 -2.53 -5.34 -6.69
CA SER A 70 -1.18 -5.38 -6.11
C SER A 70 -1.20 -5.48 -4.57
N VAL A 71 -0.05 -5.87 -4.00
CA VAL A 71 0.23 -5.82 -2.56
C VAL A 71 1.56 -5.09 -2.35
N HIS A 72 1.54 -4.00 -1.57
CA HIS A 72 2.66 -3.07 -1.43
C HIS A 72 3.89 -3.64 -0.73
N VAL A 73 3.70 -4.59 0.20
CA VAL A 73 4.79 -5.23 0.93
C VAL A 73 4.58 -6.74 0.91
N LEU A 74 5.56 -7.47 0.42
CA LEU A 74 5.52 -8.93 0.32
C LEU A 74 6.74 -9.53 1.00
N LYS A 75 6.66 -10.81 1.35
CA LYS A 75 7.85 -11.59 1.72
C LYS A 75 8.55 -12.04 0.43
N PRO A 76 9.88 -12.20 0.43
CA PRO A 76 10.57 -12.81 -0.70
C PRO A 76 10.11 -14.26 -0.92
N GLY A 77 10.26 -14.76 -2.14
CA GLY A 77 9.98 -16.17 -2.49
C GLY A 77 8.54 -16.47 -2.90
N LEU A 78 7.67 -15.48 -3.05
CA LEU A 78 6.34 -15.65 -3.65
C LEU A 78 6.43 -15.43 -5.17
N GLY A 79 6.23 -16.47 -5.97
CA GLY A 79 6.20 -16.42 -7.43
C GLY A 79 4.81 -16.08 -7.90
N TRP A 80 4.57 -14.79 -8.17
CA TRP A 80 3.27 -14.28 -8.64
C TRP A 80 3.34 -13.59 -9.99
N PHE A 81 4.56 -13.27 -10.44
CA PHE A 81 4.81 -12.55 -11.69
C PHE A 81 5.22 -13.53 -12.79
N ASP A 82 4.33 -14.46 -13.04
CA ASP A 82 4.42 -15.57 -13.98
C ASP A 82 3.08 -15.71 -14.71
N GLU A 83 3.01 -16.73 -15.57
CA GLU A 83 1.81 -17.18 -16.29
C GLU A 83 0.93 -16.01 -16.80
N ALA A 84 -0.33 -15.94 -16.38
CA ALA A 84 -1.29 -14.96 -16.87
C ALA A 84 -0.90 -13.52 -16.54
N VAL A 85 -0.26 -13.26 -15.40
CA VAL A 85 0.20 -11.91 -15.01
C VAL A 85 1.33 -11.47 -15.92
N LYS A 86 2.34 -12.32 -16.08
CA LYS A 86 3.50 -12.04 -16.91
C LYS A 86 3.11 -11.89 -18.37
N ASP A 87 2.29 -12.78 -18.90
CA ASP A 87 1.77 -12.71 -20.27
C ASP A 87 1.03 -11.40 -20.53
N ALA A 88 0.14 -11.01 -19.62
CA ALA A 88 -0.63 -9.77 -19.73
C ALA A 88 0.30 -8.53 -19.69
N PHE A 89 1.28 -8.54 -18.79
CA PHE A 89 2.25 -7.46 -18.66
C PHE A 89 3.14 -7.34 -19.90
N GLU A 90 3.68 -8.45 -20.41
CA GLU A 90 4.57 -8.46 -21.57
C GLU A 90 3.87 -7.96 -22.84
N LYS A 91 2.59 -8.34 -23.02
CA LYS A 91 1.72 -7.86 -24.12
C LYS A 91 1.32 -6.39 -24.00
N SER A 92 1.46 -5.79 -22.81
CA SER A 92 1.02 -4.41 -22.57
C SER A 92 2.06 -3.40 -23.03
N ASP A 93 1.64 -2.35 -23.71
CA ASP A 93 2.49 -1.26 -24.20
C ASP A 93 2.92 -0.31 -23.08
N GLN A 94 2.11 -0.21 -22.02
CA GLN A 94 2.26 0.74 -20.93
C GLN A 94 1.90 0.12 -19.58
N LEU A 95 2.58 0.55 -18.52
CA LEU A 95 2.20 0.32 -17.13
C LEU A 95 1.51 1.57 -16.54
N ILE A 96 0.36 1.39 -15.91
CA ILE A 96 -0.29 2.42 -15.09
C ILE A 96 -0.38 1.92 -13.64
N LEU A 97 0.11 2.72 -12.70
CA LEU A 97 0.05 2.47 -11.26
C LEU A 97 -0.97 3.40 -10.60
N GLU A 98 -1.24 3.22 -9.31
CA GLU A 98 -1.96 4.24 -8.54
C GLU A 98 -1.22 5.57 -8.55
N MET A 99 0.08 5.53 -8.28
CA MET A 99 1.00 6.65 -8.42
C MET A 99 2.39 6.13 -8.79
N VAL A 100 3.19 6.98 -9.43
CA VAL A 100 4.61 6.69 -9.70
C VAL A 100 5.43 7.27 -8.57
N MET A 101 6.07 6.42 -7.77
CA MET A 101 6.92 6.85 -6.66
C MET A 101 8.19 7.51 -7.19
N PRO A 102 8.52 8.76 -6.80
CA PRO A 102 9.80 9.36 -7.14
C PRO A 102 10.96 8.51 -6.61
N GLU A 103 11.97 8.29 -7.44
CA GLU A 103 13.18 7.56 -7.04
C GLU A 103 14.03 8.38 -6.05
N ASP A 104 14.09 9.69 -6.26
CA ASP A 104 14.80 10.62 -5.38
C ASP A 104 13.99 10.91 -4.11
N GLN A 105 14.51 10.42 -2.97
CA GLN A 105 13.91 10.63 -1.65
C GLN A 105 13.78 12.11 -1.27
N ARG A 106 14.58 13.00 -1.87
CA ARG A 106 14.45 14.45 -1.65
C ARG A 106 13.17 15.00 -2.28
N GLU A 107 12.75 14.47 -3.43
CA GLU A 107 11.49 14.85 -4.06
C GLU A 107 10.30 14.33 -3.24
N VAL A 108 10.40 13.11 -2.73
CA VAL A 108 9.39 12.57 -1.79
C VAL A 108 9.28 13.47 -0.55
N ALA A 109 10.41 13.82 0.07
CA ALA A 109 10.43 14.66 1.26
C ALA A 109 9.89 16.09 1.03
N LYS A 110 10.12 16.67 -0.15
CA LYS A 110 9.59 18.00 -0.52
C LYS A 110 8.06 18.03 -0.54
N VAL A 111 7.43 16.96 -1.02
CA VAL A 111 5.96 16.84 -1.07
C VAL A 111 5.41 16.43 0.30
N MET A 112 6.03 15.44 0.95
CA MET A 112 5.54 14.88 2.20
C MET A 112 5.63 15.84 3.38
N LYS A 113 6.74 16.58 3.53
CA LYS A 113 6.96 17.46 4.68
C LYS A 113 5.86 18.51 4.90
N PRO A 114 5.45 19.33 3.89
CA PRO A 114 4.41 20.32 4.11
C PRO A 114 3.03 19.72 4.42
N LEU A 115 2.74 18.50 3.95
CA LEU A 115 1.48 17.79 4.22
C LEU A 115 1.47 17.08 5.58
N ALA A 116 2.63 16.62 6.04
CA ALA A 116 2.72 15.78 7.24
C ALA A 116 2.95 16.60 8.52
N MET A 117 3.48 17.82 8.41
CA MET A 117 3.80 18.65 9.58
C MET A 117 2.57 19.37 10.13
N ASP A 118 2.44 19.36 11.45
CA ASP A 118 1.41 20.16 12.13
C ASP A 118 1.71 21.65 12.00
N THR A 119 0.74 22.41 11.47
CA THR A 119 0.85 23.87 11.30
C THR A 119 0.17 24.67 12.42
N THR A 120 -0.49 23.98 13.36
CA THR A 120 -1.28 24.57 14.45
C THR A 120 -0.50 24.67 15.78
N GLY A 121 0.65 24.01 15.86
CA GLY A 121 1.48 23.92 17.07
C GLY A 121 0.98 22.88 18.09
N LYS A 122 0.01 22.04 17.71
CA LYS A 122 -0.48 20.94 18.55
C LYS A 122 0.45 19.74 18.42
N THR A 123 0.67 19.04 19.52
CA THR A 123 1.45 17.79 19.52
C THR A 123 0.56 16.57 19.54
N ILE A 124 1.06 15.41 19.08
CA ILE A 124 0.31 14.14 19.17
C ILE A 124 -0.23 13.90 20.60
N PRO A 125 0.56 14.01 21.68
CA PRO A 125 0.03 13.81 23.03
C PRO A 125 -1.12 14.76 23.42
N SER A 126 -1.13 16.00 22.90
CA SER A 126 -2.20 16.97 23.20
C SER A 126 -3.55 16.60 22.56
N ARG A 127 -3.55 15.65 21.62
CA ARG A 127 -4.72 15.21 20.83
C ARG A 127 -5.36 13.93 21.35
N LEU A 128 -4.72 13.28 22.32
CA LEU A 128 -5.10 11.97 22.82
C LEU A 128 -5.64 12.07 24.25
N ASN A 129 -6.65 11.25 24.57
CA ASN A 129 -7.04 11.07 25.95
C ASN A 129 -6.00 10.23 26.72
N ALA A 130 -6.14 10.09 28.04
CA ALA A 130 -5.15 9.41 28.87
C ALA A 130 -4.92 7.93 28.50
N GLU A 131 -5.97 7.21 28.08
CA GLU A 131 -5.85 5.80 27.68
C GLU A 131 -5.17 5.68 26.31
N GLU A 132 -5.55 6.53 25.37
CA GLU A 132 -4.97 6.60 24.02
C GLU A 132 -3.49 6.99 24.07
N LEU A 133 -3.13 7.99 24.87
CA LEU A 133 -1.75 8.42 25.06
C LEU A 133 -0.89 7.28 25.64
N LYS A 134 -1.40 6.56 26.64
CA LYS A 134 -0.70 5.41 27.22
C LYS A 134 -0.49 4.31 26.18
N ALA A 135 -1.50 4.02 25.36
CA ALA A 135 -1.38 3.03 24.29
C ALA A 135 -0.38 3.46 23.22
N TYR A 136 -0.43 4.74 22.80
CA TYR A 136 0.50 5.31 21.82
C TYR A 136 1.95 5.24 22.33
N GLN A 137 2.23 5.65 23.56
CA GLN A 137 3.56 5.57 24.16
C GLN A 137 4.08 4.12 24.25
N ALA A 138 3.19 3.17 24.57
CA ALA A 138 3.54 1.75 24.58
C ALA A 138 3.89 1.23 23.18
N ALA A 139 3.16 1.64 22.15
CA ALA A 139 3.46 1.31 20.75
C ALA A 139 4.78 1.92 20.28
N MET A 140 5.05 3.19 20.61
CA MET A 140 6.34 3.83 20.32
C MET A 140 7.50 3.05 20.96
N THR A 141 7.33 2.68 22.24
CA THR A 141 8.34 1.90 23.00
C THR A 141 8.56 0.52 22.37
N SER A 142 7.50 -0.22 22.04
CA SER A 142 7.62 -1.57 21.49
C SER A 142 8.29 -1.59 20.11
N LEU A 143 8.20 -0.48 19.37
CA LEU A 143 8.85 -0.32 18.08
C LEU A 143 10.28 0.22 18.18
N GLY A 144 10.70 0.70 19.36
CA GLY A 144 12.02 1.29 19.59
C GLY A 144 12.12 2.75 19.17
N LEU A 145 10.99 3.45 19.13
CA LEU A 145 10.91 4.85 18.72
C LEU A 145 10.88 5.78 19.95
N PRO A 146 11.53 6.96 19.89
CA PRO A 146 11.36 8.00 20.91
C PRO A 146 9.91 8.43 21.04
N ALA A 147 9.43 8.67 22.26
CA ALA A 147 8.03 9.07 22.51
C ALA A 147 7.62 10.35 21.76
N ASN A 148 8.56 11.25 21.51
CA ASN A 148 8.38 12.53 20.84
C ASN A 148 8.68 12.51 19.32
N ALA A 149 8.94 11.34 18.73
CA ALA A 149 9.39 11.24 17.33
C ALA A 149 8.41 11.87 16.33
N PHE A 150 7.12 11.90 16.67
CA PHE A 150 6.06 12.41 15.83
C PHE A 150 5.37 13.66 16.39
N ASP A 151 5.92 14.32 17.42
CA ASP A 151 5.21 15.39 18.13
C ASP A 151 4.82 16.57 17.24
N ASN A 152 5.55 16.84 16.15
CA ASN A 152 5.26 17.96 15.25
C ASN A 152 4.58 17.51 13.95
N PHE A 153 4.04 16.30 13.91
CA PHE A 153 3.34 15.76 12.74
C PHE A 153 1.83 15.70 12.99
N GLU A 154 1.08 15.79 11.90
CA GLU A 154 -0.34 15.49 11.91
C GLU A 154 -0.59 14.00 12.23
N PRO A 155 -1.67 13.63 12.94
CA PRO A 155 -1.91 12.24 13.38
C PRO A 155 -1.94 11.17 12.28
N TRP A 156 -2.28 11.53 11.05
CA TRP A 156 -2.30 10.57 9.94
C TRP A 156 -0.91 10.01 9.61
N PHE A 157 0.14 10.81 9.78
CA PHE A 157 1.51 10.44 9.42
C PHE A 157 2.10 9.34 10.33
N PRO A 158 2.06 9.45 11.68
CA PRO A 158 2.42 8.34 12.54
C PRO A 158 1.48 7.15 12.34
N ALA A 159 0.19 7.33 12.07
CA ALA A 159 -0.70 6.22 11.77
C ALA A 159 -0.22 5.39 10.57
N MET A 160 0.13 6.04 9.46
CA MET A 160 0.72 5.37 8.30
C MET A 160 2.06 4.70 8.64
N THR A 161 2.96 5.42 9.30
CA THR A 161 4.31 4.91 9.63
C THR A 161 4.25 3.68 10.53
N LEU A 162 3.43 3.73 11.59
CA LEU A 162 3.27 2.65 12.56
C LEU A 162 2.54 1.43 11.97
N SER A 163 1.83 1.57 10.86
CA SER A 163 1.19 0.44 10.16
C SER A 163 2.16 -0.43 9.35
N VAL A 164 3.31 0.14 8.96
CA VAL A 164 4.29 -0.53 8.09
C VAL A 164 5.49 -1.02 8.88
N LEU A 165 6.01 -0.20 9.79
CA LEU A 165 7.25 -0.48 10.51
C LEU A 165 7.28 -1.86 11.22
N PRO A 166 6.18 -2.35 11.84
CA PRO A 166 6.19 -3.68 12.46
C PRO A 166 6.33 -4.81 11.42
N LEU A 167 5.81 -4.61 10.21
CA LEU A 167 5.79 -5.63 9.15
C LEU A 167 7.20 -5.95 8.65
N THR A 168 8.09 -4.95 8.61
CA THR A 168 9.49 -5.15 8.19
C THR A 168 10.24 -6.09 9.13
N LYS A 169 9.95 -6.03 10.43
CA LYS A 169 10.48 -6.97 11.43
C LYS A 169 9.95 -8.40 11.25
N LEU A 170 8.83 -8.56 10.54
CA LEU A 170 8.20 -9.86 10.22
C LEU A 170 8.63 -10.40 8.85
N GLY A 171 9.64 -9.79 8.21
CA GLY A 171 10.19 -10.22 6.93
C GLY A 171 9.42 -9.75 5.70
N TYR A 172 8.41 -8.87 5.87
CA TYR A 172 7.81 -8.15 4.76
C TYR A 172 8.72 -7.04 4.29
N ASP A 173 8.80 -6.83 2.99
CA ASP A 173 9.71 -5.87 2.39
C ASP A 173 8.98 -5.10 1.26
N PRO A 174 8.92 -3.75 1.33
CA PRO A 174 8.49 -2.89 0.23
C PRO A 174 9.13 -3.17 -1.11
N GLU A 175 10.41 -3.56 -1.14
CA GLU A 175 11.13 -3.85 -2.38
C GLU A 175 10.72 -5.21 -3.00
N GLN A 176 9.94 -6.01 -2.26
CA GLN A 176 9.24 -7.18 -2.78
C GLN A 176 7.80 -6.88 -3.19
N GLY A 177 7.29 -5.68 -2.92
CA GLY A 177 5.95 -5.25 -3.31
C GLY A 177 5.71 -5.36 -4.82
N ALA A 178 4.48 -5.64 -5.21
CA ALA A 178 4.15 -5.92 -6.60
C ALA A 178 4.42 -4.72 -7.51
N GLU A 179 4.13 -3.51 -7.06
CA GLU A 179 4.37 -2.26 -7.80
C GLU A 179 5.86 -2.04 -8.03
N LYS A 180 6.73 -2.36 -7.06
CA LYS A 180 8.18 -2.24 -7.21
C LYS A 180 8.70 -3.20 -8.29
N LYS A 181 8.24 -4.45 -8.29
CA LYS A 181 8.62 -5.43 -9.32
C LYS A 181 8.11 -5.04 -10.70
N LEU A 182 6.85 -4.60 -10.81
CA LEU A 182 6.27 -4.15 -12.09
C LEU A 182 6.98 -2.91 -12.62
N THR A 183 7.32 -1.95 -11.76
CA THR A 183 8.08 -0.75 -12.13
C THR A 183 9.44 -1.13 -12.70
N ALA A 184 10.20 -1.97 -11.99
CA ALA A 184 11.51 -2.43 -12.45
C ALA A 184 11.42 -3.19 -13.79
N ALA A 185 10.41 -4.05 -13.95
CA ALA A 185 10.17 -4.77 -15.20
C ALA A 185 9.78 -3.85 -16.36
N ALA A 186 8.96 -2.81 -16.11
CA ALA A 186 8.57 -1.84 -17.11
C ALA A 186 9.77 -1.00 -17.56
N GLN A 187 10.58 -0.53 -16.62
CA GLN A 187 11.82 0.20 -16.89
C GLN A 187 12.78 -0.65 -17.73
N ALA A 188 13.01 -1.92 -17.35
CA ALA A 188 13.87 -2.84 -18.09
C ALA A 188 13.36 -3.12 -19.52
N ALA A 189 12.05 -3.14 -19.72
CA ALA A 189 11.42 -3.35 -21.02
C ALA A 189 11.20 -2.05 -21.82
N GLY A 190 11.60 -0.89 -21.28
CA GLY A 190 11.35 0.42 -21.92
C GLY A 190 9.88 0.80 -22.06
N LYS A 191 8.99 0.20 -21.25
CA LYS A 191 7.56 0.51 -21.24
C LYS A 191 7.32 1.84 -20.50
N PRO A 192 6.56 2.80 -21.06
CA PRO A 192 6.15 3.98 -20.33
C PRO A 192 5.40 3.62 -19.05
N ILE A 193 5.63 4.40 -17.99
CA ILE A 193 4.98 4.24 -16.68
C ILE A 193 4.21 5.53 -16.37
N ALA A 194 2.93 5.39 -16.02
CA ALA A 194 2.10 6.50 -15.56
C ALA A 194 1.42 6.16 -14.24
N GLY A 195 0.87 7.18 -13.57
CA GLY A 195 0.07 7.05 -12.36
C GLY A 195 -1.34 7.59 -12.60
N PHE A 196 -2.34 7.01 -11.94
CA PHE A 196 -3.67 7.62 -11.87
C PHE A 196 -3.72 8.86 -10.97
N GLU A 197 -2.77 8.94 -10.05
CA GLU A 197 -2.65 9.95 -9.00
C GLU A 197 -1.16 10.35 -8.86
N THR A 198 -0.96 11.53 -8.32
CA THR A 198 0.34 12.04 -7.89
C THR A 198 0.62 11.68 -6.44
N LEU A 199 1.88 11.81 -6.02
CA LEU A 199 2.28 11.66 -4.62
C LEU A 199 1.53 12.65 -3.71
N GLU A 200 1.39 13.90 -4.16
CA GLU A 200 0.69 14.96 -3.44
C GLU A 200 -0.79 14.62 -3.24
N GLU A 201 -1.47 14.15 -4.28
CA GLU A 201 -2.87 13.72 -4.16
C GLU A 201 -3.05 12.57 -3.18
N GLN A 202 -2.18 11.54 -3.23
CA GLN A 202 -2.30 10.40 -2.33
C GLN A 202 -2.09 10.78 -0.86
N LEU A 203 -1.03 11.55 -0.56
CA LEU A 203 -0.79 12.03 0.80
C LEU A 203 -1.87 13.02 1.24
N GLY A 204 -2.34 13.86 0.31
CA GLY A 204 -3.42 14.82 0.52
C GLY A 204 -4.74 14.17 0.93
N PHE A 205 -5.00 12.91 0.55
CA PHE A 205 -6.19 12.20 1.04
C PHE A 205 -6.16 11.94 2.54
N PHE A 206 -4.98 11.80 3.14
CA PHE A 206 -4.82 11.61 4.58
C PHE A 206 -4.81 12.95 5.32
N ASP A 207 -4.08 13.92 4.79
CA ASP A 207 -4.01 15.29 5.29
C ASP A 207 -5.39 15.97 5.32
N ALA A 208 -6.18 15.82 4.26
CA ALA A 208 -7.52 16.40 4.16
C ALA A 208 -8.58 15.74 5.05
N LEU A 209 -8.25 14.66 5.78
CA LEU A 209 -9.17 14.07 6.75
C LEU A 209 -9.40 15.03 7.91
N PRO A 210 -10.63 15.12 8.44
CA PRO A 210 -10.87 15.82 9.70
C PRO A 210 -9.94 15.30 10.80
N GLU A 211 -9.41 16.20 11.63
CA GLU A 211 -8.50 15.88 12.75
C GLU A 211 -8.99 14.69 13.59
N THR A 212 -10.30 14.63 13.87
CA THR A 212 -10.92 13.53 14.63
C THR A 212 -10.78 12.18 13.94
N GLN A 213 -10.82 12.14 12.61
CA GLN A 213 -10.62 10.93 11.82
C GLN A 213 -9.15 10.54 11.73
N GLN A 214 -8.24 11.52 11.63
CA GLN A 214 -6.81 11.23 11.69
C GLN A 214 -6.41 10.64 13.04
N VAL A 215 -6.94 11.20 14.15
CA VAL A 215 -6.73 10.65 15.51
C VAL A 215 -7.35 9.25 15.63
N ALA A 216 -8.56 9.03 15.12
CA ALA A 216 -9.17 7.71 15.09
C ALA A 216 -8.34 6.69 14.30
N PHE A 217 -7.74 7.11 13.18
CA PHE A 217 -6.83 6.29 12.38
C PHE A 217 -5.56 5.91 13.18
N LEU A 218 -4.93 6.87 13.86
CA LEU A 218 -3.78 6.62 14.73
C LEU A 218 -4.13 5.62 15.84
N ASN A 219 -5.23 5.86 16.55
CA ASN A 219 -5.66 5.01 17.67
C ASN A 219 -6.03 3.60 17.22
N ALA A 220 -6.65 3.45 16.05
CA ALA A 220 -6.93 2.15 15.47
C ALA A 220 -5.63 1.39 15.13
N THR A 221 -4.66 2.07 14.55
CA THR A 221 -3.34 1.48 14.21
C THR A 221 -2.59 1.03 15.47
N VAL A 222 -2.53 1.89 16.49
CA VAL A 222 -1.89 1.59 17.78
C VAL A 222 -2.54 0.40 18.47
N ARG A 223 -3.88 0.36 18.50
CA ARG A 223 -4.65 -0.72 19.14
C ARG A 223 -4.43 -2.08 18.49
N ASP A 224 -4.27 -2.11 17.17
CA ASP A 224 -4.23 -3.34 16.37
C ASP A 224 -2.81 -3.68 15.86
N LEU A 225 -1.78 -3.05 16.43
CA LEU A 225 -0.38 -3.19 16.02
C LEU A 225 0.10 -4.66 15.98
N ASP A 226 -0.32 -5.46 16.96
CA ASP A 226 -0.01 -6.89 17.08
C ASP A 226 -0.74 -7.77 16.05
N LYS A 227 -1.81 -7.25 15.43
CA LYS A 227 -2.64 -7.95 14.45
C LYS A 227 -2.22 -7.66 13.01
N LEU A 228 -1.43 -6.61 12.76
CA LEU A 228 -1.02 -6.20 11.41
C LEU A 228 -0.37 -7.36 10.64
N GLY A 229 0.62 -8.02 11.23
CA GLY A 229 1.31 -9.16 10.63
C GLY A 229 0.38 -10.34 10.30
N PRO A 230 -0.30 -10.93 11.30
CA PRO A 230 -1.24 -12.03 11.08
C PRO A 230 -2.37 -11.69 10.10
N MET A 231 -2.81 -10.43 10.06
CA MET A 231 -3.81 -9.99 9.09
C MET A 231 -3.24 -9.95 7.67
N LEU A 232 -2.06 -9.36 7.49
CA LEU A 232 -1.42 -9.30 6.19
C LEU A 232 -1.08 -10.70 5.67
N ASP A 233 -0.61 -11.62 6.51
CA ASP A 233 -0.38 -13.02 6.13
C ASP A 233 -1.66 -13.65 5.55
N LYS A 234 -2.82 -13.43 6.18
CA LYS A 234 -4.11 -13.92 5.67
C LYS A 234 -4.48 -13.25 4.35
N MET A 235 -4.26 -11.94 4.21
CA MET A 235 -4.52 -11.21 2.97
C MET A 235 -3.65 -11.71 1.82
N VAL A 236 -2.36 -11.92 2.05
CA VAL A 236 -1.42 -12.45 1.05
C VAL A 236 -1.82 -13.86 0.62
N VAL A 237 -2.27 -14.72 1.54
CA VAL A 237 -2.78 -16.06 1.18
C VAL A 237 -4.02 -15.98 0.29
N LEU A 238 -4.95 -15.07 0.57
CA LEU A 238 -6.16 -14.90 -0.26
C LEU A 238 -5.84 -14.25 -1.61
N TRP A 239 -4.90 -13.30 -1.60
CA TRP A 239 -4.39 -12.64 -2.79
C TRP A 239 -3.69 -13.64 -3.71
N ALA A 240 -2.76 -14.45 -3.19
CA ALA A 240 -2.02 -15.47 -3.93
C ALA A 240 -2.92 -16.59 -4.48
N LYS A 241 -4.09 -16.82 -3.88
CA LYS A 241 -5.10 -17.76 -4.42
C LYS A 241 -6.06 -17.10 -5.41
N GLY A 242 -5.89 -15.82 -5.68
CA GLY A 242 -6.77 -15.05 -6.53
C GLY A 242 -8.23 -15.03 -6.06
N ASP A 243 -8.49 -15.00 -4.74
CA ASP A 243 -9.84 -14.98 -4.13
C ASP A 243 -10.26 -13.56 -3.69
N PRO A 244 -10.67 -12.68 -4.63
CA PRO A 244 -11.02 -11.29 -4.32
C PRO A 244 -12.29 -11.19 -3.47
N LYS A 245 -13.13 -12.23 -3.41
CA LYS A 245 -14.35 -12.22 -2.60
C LYS A 245 -14.00 -12.36 -1.12
N LYS A 246 -13.19 -13.37 -0.76
CA LYS A 246 -12.74 -13.52 0.63
C LYS A 246 -11.80 -12.40 1.04
N LEU A 247 -10.94 -11.94 0.12
CA LEU A 247 -10.10 -10.78 0.38
C LEU A 247 -10.95 -9.55 0.73
N ALA A 248 -12.01 -9.28 -0.03
CA ALA A 248 -12.95 -8.20 0.28
C ALA A 248 -13.63 -8.34 1.64
N VAL A 249 -14.04 -9.55 2.03
CA VAL A 249 -14.66 -9.77 3.35
C VAL A 249 -13.68 -9.40 4.45
N LEU A 250 -12.44 -9.90 4.37
CA LEU A 250 -11.40 -9.60 5.35
C LEU A 250 -11.10 -8.09 5.42
N MET A 251 -11.03 -7.41 4.26
CA MET A 251 -10.80 -5.96 4.20
C MET A 251 -12.00 -5.15 4.71
N ASN A 252 -13.24 -5.58 4.45
CA ASN A 252 -14.44 -4.89 4.93
C ASN A 252 -14.63 -5.04 6.44
N GLU A 253 -14.38 -6.23 7.00
CA GLU A 253 -14.35 -6.43 8.45
C GLU A 253 -13.35 -5.50 9.11
N SER A 254 -12.24 -5.27 8.41
CA SER A 254 -11.22 -4.32 8.81
C SER A 254 -11.73 -2.87 8.76
N MET A 255 -12.39 -2.43 7.69
CA MET A 255 -12.79 -1.02 7.58
C MET A 255 -14.12 -0.67 8.28
N ALA A 256 -14.77 -1.63 8.92
CA ALA A 256 -16.10 -1.46 9.51
C ALA A 256 -16.18 -0.33 10.55
N GLY A 257 -15.06 -0.02 11.22
CA GLY A 257 -14.96 1.06 12.20
C GLY A 257 -14.65 2.46 11.62
N THR A 258 -14.34 2.56 10.32
CA THR A 258 -13.89 3.80 9.68
C THR A 258 -14.46 3.96 8.25
N PRO A 259 -15.80 4.08 8.09
CA PRO A 259 -16.43 4.12 6.78
C PRO A 259 -16.03 5.37 5.95
N GLU A 260 -15.75 6.49 6.61
CA GLU A 260 -15.27 7.71 5.96
C GLU A 260 -13.88 7.51 5.35
N LEU A 261 -12.99 6.81 6.07
CA LEU A 261 -11.66 6.45 5.57
C LEU A 261 -11.76 5.52 4.34
N ALA A 262 -12.67 4.54 4.38
CA ALA A 262 -12.92 3.66 3.23
C ALA A 262 -13.48 4.45 2.03
N LYS A 263 -14.35 5.43 2.27
CA LYS A 263 -14.87 6.28 1.20
C LYS A 263 -13.76 7.07 0.50
N VAL A 264 -12.90 7.73 1.28
CA VAL A 264 -11.82 8.58 0.75
C VAL A 264 -10.70 7.75 0.11
N LEU A 265 -10.22 6.71 0.80
CA LEU A 265 -9.06 5.93 0.37
C LEU A 265 -9.36 4.80 -0.62
N LEU A 266 -10.64 4.46 -0.85
CA LEU A 266 -11.03 3.46 -1.84
C LEU A 266 -12.08 3.98 -2.80
N TYR A 267 -13.28 4.29 -2.31
CA TYR A 267 -14.45 4.40 -3.20
C TYR A 267 -14.39 5.63 -4.12
N ASP A 268 -13.98 6.78 -3.59
CA ASP A 268 -13.85 8.00 -4.38
C ASP A 268 -12.70 7.87 -5.40
N ARG A 269 -11.61 7.21 -5.02
CA ARG A 269 -10.48 6.88 -5.91
C ARG A 269 -10.91 5.93 -7.02
N ASN A 270 -11.58 4.83 -6.68
CA ASN A 270 -12.14 3.88 -7.64
C ASN A 270 -13.08 4.55 -8.64
N ALA A 271 -13.93 5.46 -8.17
CA ALA A 271 -14.85 6.20 -9.02
C ALA A 271 -14.11 7.10 -10.03
N ARG A 272 -13.04 7.79 -9.60
CA ARG A 272 -12.18 8.62 -10.47
C ARG A 272 -11.39 7.77 -11.47
N TRP A 273 -10.74 6.70 -11.01
CA TRP A 273 -9.98 5.81 -11.89
C TRP A 273 -10.86 5.14 -12.93
N ALA A 274 -12.11 4.81 -12.59
CA ALA A 274 -13.06 4.30 -13.59
C ALA A 274 -13.37 5.32 -14.70
N GLU A 275 -13.34 6.64 -14.43
CA GLU A 275 -13.40 7.64 -15.51
C GLU A 275 -12.11 7.67 -16.33
N GLN A 276 -10.95 7.64 -15.67
CA GLN A 276 -9.66 7.64 -16.36
C GLN A 276 -9.49 6.40 -17.26
N ILE A 277 -9.87 5.22 -16.78
CA ILE A 277 -9.90 3.97 -17.56
C ILE A 277 -10.88 4.08 -18.72
N LYS A 278 -12.08 4.63 -18.49
CA LYS A 278 -13.06 4.86 -19.58
C LYS A 278 -12.50 5.78 -20.66
N ALA A 279 -11.83 6.87 -20.28
CA ALA A 279 -11.16 7.75 -21.23
C ALA A 279 -10.02 7.02 -21.96
N ARG A 280 -9.26 6.18 -21.26
CA ARG A 280 -8.17 5.39 -21.84
C ARG A 280 -8.66 4.35 -22.86
N MET A 281 -9.88 3.84 -22.73
CA MET A 281 -10.49 2.94 -23.74
C MET A 281 -10.66 3.62 -25.12
N ALA A 282 -10.61 4.96 -25.22
CA ALA A 282 -10.71 5.66 -26.51
C ALA A 282 -9.37 5.71 -27.28
N GLN A 283 -8.32 5.07 -26.79
CA GLN A 283 -6.99 5.04 -27.40
C GLN A 283 -6.58 3.58 -27.65
N PRO A 284 -6.28 3.17 -28.90
CA PRO A 284 -5.87 1.80 -29.19
C PRO A 284 -4.66 1.33 -28.36
N GLY A 285 -4.52 0.02 -28.22
CA GLY A 285 -3.35 -0.62 -27.61
C GLY A 285 -3.65 -1.35 -26.30
N THR A 286 -2.59 -1.87 -25.68
CA THR A 286 -2.70 -2.72 -24.50
C THR A 286 -2.08 -2.04 -23.28
N VAL A 287 -2.79 -1.99 -22.15
CA VAL A 287 -2.32 -1.37 -20.91
C VAL A 287 -2.39 -2.34 -19.76
N PHE A 288 -1.33 -2.38 -18.95
CA PHE A 288 -1.32 -3.06 -17.67
C PHE A 288 -1.55 -2.04 -16.56
N VAL A 289 -2.69 -2.13 -15.87
CA VAL A 289 -3.00 -1.31 -14.69
C VAL A 289 -2.75 -2.14 -13.44
N ALA A 290 -1.95 -1.64 -12.50
CA ALA A 290 -1.78 -2.24 -11.19
C ALA A 290 -2.20 -1.26 -10.08
N VAL A 291 -3.19 -1.67 -9.30
CA VAL A 291 -3.71 -0.94 -8.14
C VAL A 291 -3.89 -1.89 -6.98
N GLY A 292 -3.83 -1.41 -5.74
CA GLY A 292 -3.93 -2.20 -4.53
C GLY A 292 -5.12 -3.14 -4.60
N ALA A 293 -4.93 -4.40 -4.19
CA ALA A 293 -5.93 -5.45 -4.36
C ALA A 293 -7.30 -5.11 -3.73
N GLY A 294 -7.32 -4.23 -2.73
CA GLY A 294 -8.54 -3.67 -2.15
C GLY A 294 -9.43 -2.89 -3.11
N HIS A 295 -8.83 -2.19 -4.07
CA HIS A 295 -9.55 -1.44 -5.10
C HIS A 295 -10.29 -2.35 -6.08
N LEU A 296 -9.86 -3.61 -6.19
CA LEU A 296 -10.41 -4.61 -7.10
C LEU A 296 -11.24 -5.69 -6.39
N ALA A 297 -11.45 -5.54 -5.07
CA ALA A 297 -12.11 -6.52 -4.23
C ALA A 297 -13.46 -5.99 -3.72
N GLY A 298 -14.50 -6.81 -3.83
CA GLY A 298 -15.79 -6.53 -3.19
C GLY A 298 -16.63 -5.46 -3.89
N LYS A 299 -17.53 -4.86 -3.10
CA LYS A 299 -18.46 -3.82 -3.56
C LYS A 299 -17.74 -2.48 -3.73
N ASN A 300 -18.22 -1.66 -4.66
CA ASN A 300 -17.62 -0.37 -4.99
C ASN A 300 -16.16 -0.50 -5.45
N SER A 301 -15.83 -1.65 -6.03
CA SER A 301 -14.55 -1.88 -6.69
C SER A 301 -14.47 -1.10 -8.01
N VAL A 302 -13.28 -0.96 -8.58
CA VAL A 302 -13.10 -0.32 -9.90
C VAL A 302 -14.02 -0.98 -10.93
N GLN A 303 -14.15 -2.31 -10.89
CA GLN A 303 -15.01 -3.08 -11.79
C GLN A 303 -16.49 -2.70 -11.66
N ASP A 304 -16.98 -2.45 -10.44
CA ASP A 304 -18.35 -1.99 -10.22
C ASP A 304 -18.58 -0.59 -10.82
N TYR A 305 -17.60 0.30 -10.68
CA TYR A 305 -17.65 1.64 -11.25
C TYR A 305 -17.49 1.65 -12.78
N LEU A 306 -16.70 0.74 -13.35
CA LEU A 306 -16.60 0.52 -14.80
C LEU A 306 -17.92 0.01 -15.37
N LYS A 307 -18.59 -0.93 -14.67
CA LYS A 307 -19.91 -1.44 -15.09
C LYS A 307 -20.94 -0.34 -15.21
N LYS A 308 -20.96 0.62 -14.27
CA LYS A 308 -21.84 1.82 -14.34
C LYS A 308 -21.56 2.70 -15.56
N ARG A 309 -20.39 2.56 -16.18
CA ARG A 309 -19.94 3.31 -17.36
C ARG A 309 -20.04 2.52 -18.66
N GLY A 310 -20.68 1.36 -18.64
CA GLY A 310 -20.85 0.48 -19.81
C GLY A 310 -19.65 -0.43 -20.10
N LEU A 311 -18.64 -0.47 -19.23
CA LEU A 311 -17.44 -1.29 -19.40
C LEU A 311 -17.51 -2.55 -18.52
N SER A 312 -17.20 -3.71 -19.09
CA SER A 312 -17.28 -4.99 -18.38
C SER A 312 -15.88 -5.56 -18.16
N ALA A 313 -15.51 -5.70 -16.88
CA ALA A 313 -14.29 -6.39 -16.48
C ALA A 313 -14.55 -7.90 -16.36
N LYS A 314 -13.75 -8.71 -17.04
CA LYS A 314 -13.81 -10.18 -16.99
C LYS A 314 -12.59 -10.74 -16.29
N ARG A 315 -12.76 -11.84 -15.57
CA ARG A 315 -11.66 -12.54 -14.91
C ARG A 315 -10.75 -13.20 -15.96
N VAL A 316 -9.45 -13.00 -15.86
CA VAL A 316 -8.44 -13.77 -16.62
C VAL A 316 -8.21 -15.09 -15.89
N LYS A 317 -8.08 -16.18 -16.65
CA LYS A 317 -7.76 -17.51 -16.13
C LYS A 317 -6.28 -17.77 -16.32
N TYR A 318 -5.70 -18.45 -15.34
CA TYR A 318 -4.43 -19.15 -15.44
C TYR A 318 -4.70 -20.50 -16.13
#